data_AF-A0A2R2WZD7-F1
#
_entry.id   AF-A0A2R2WZD7-F1
#
_cell.length_a   1.000
_cell.length_b   1.000
_cell.length_c   1.000
_cell.angle_alpha   90.00
_cell.angle_beta   90.00
_cell.angle_gamma   90.00
#
_symmetry.space_group_name_H-M   'P 1'
#
loop_
_entity.id
_entity.type
_entity.pdbx_description
1 polymer ?
#
loop_
_entity_poly.entity_id
_entity_poly.type
_entity_poly.pdbx_seq_one_letter_code
_entity_poly.pdbx_strand_id
1 'polypeptide(L)'
;FHLLSMLAVTEVGVSVSTLPTVMGILWFNAFQVDFDGCLSQMFFIHTFSCMESGVLLAMSYDRFVAIYSPLRYTAILTLPRIICMGLGITLKSVTLMASLPVLLRQLPYCHTNILSHSYCLHSDLIQLPCADTKLNSILGLAIVLATFGLDSLLIMVSYILILYTVLGIASGEGRRKALNTCVSHICAVLVYYVPMIGV
;
A
#
# COMPACT_ATOMS: atom_id res chain seq x y z
N PHE A 1 -13.78 13.37 -0.56
CA PHE A 1 -14.64 12.20 -0.81
C PHE A 1 -13.99 11.21 -1.78
N HIS A 2 -13.62 11.61 -2.99
CA HIS A 2 -13.04 10.69 -3.99
C HIS A 2 -11.84 9.86 -3.50
N LEU A 3 -10.84 10.48 -2.86
CA LEU A 3 -9.68 9.75 -2.31
C LEU A 3 -10.07 8.76 -1.20
N LEU A 4 -11.04 9.11 -0.35
CA LEU A 4 -11.55 8.21 0.69
C LEU A 4 -12.29 7.01 0.07
N SER A 5 -13.04 7.24 -1.01
CA SER A 5 -13.68 6.16 -1.75
C SER A 5 -12.66 5.24 -2.41
N MET A 6 -11.57 5.78 -2.94
CA MET A 6 -10.46 4.97 -3.46
C MET A 6 -9.82 4.13 -2.35
N LEU A 7 -9.60 4.72 -1.17
CA LEU A 7 -9.06 4.01 0.00
C LEU A 7 -9.96 2.84 0.43
N ALA A 8 -11.28 3.08 0.51
CA ALA A 8 -12.23 2.02 0.86
C ALA A 8 -12.23 0.88 -0.19
N VAL A 9 -12.10 1.21 -1.48
CA VAL A 9 -11.98 0.19 -2.54
C VAL A 9 -10.72 -0.65 -2.38
N THR A 10 -9.59 -0.04 -2.02
CA THR A 10 -8.34 -0.78 -1.78
C THR A 10 -8.44 -1.68 -0.55
N GLU A 11 -9.02 -1.20 0.56
CA GLU A 11 -9.24 -2.00 1.78
C GLU A 11 -10.16 -3.21 1.52
N VAL A 12 -11.25 -3.00 0.77
CA VAL A 12 -12.13 -4.08 0.32
C VAL A 12 -11.39 -5.06 -0.58
N GLY A 13 -10.53 -4.56 -1.48
CA GLY A 13 -9.69 -5.39 -2.34
C GLY A 13 -8.75 -6.32 -1.55
N VAL A 14 -8.05 -5.79 -0.55
CA VAL A 14 -7.21 -6.60 0.37
C VAL A 14 -8.05 -7.62 1.12
N SER A 15 -9.21 -7.21 1.64
CA SER A 15 -10.12 -8.07 2.39
C SER A 15 -10.64 -9.22 1.53
N VAL A 16 -11.13 -8.93 0.32
CA VAL A 16 -11.63 -9.95 -0.62
C VAL A 16 -10.52 -10.91 -1.06
N SER A 17 -9.28 -10.43 -1.17
CA SER A 17 -8.13 -11.27 -1.54
C SER A 17 -7.73 -12.24 -0.43
N THR A 18 -7.92 -11.86 0.84
CA THR A 18 -7.50 -12.64 2.03
C THR A 18 -8.60 -13.55 2.58
N LEU A 19 -9.87 -13.14 2.48
CA LEU A 19 -11.01 -13.87 3.02
C LEU A 19 -11.15 -15.33 2.53
N PRO A 20 -10.96 -15.67 1.25
CA PRO A 20 -11.17 -17.04 0.77
C PRO A 20 -10.29 -18.08 1.46
N THR A 21 -8.99 -17.80 1.66
CA THR A 21 -8.09 -18.74 2.36
C THR A 21 -8.36 -18.80 3.85
N VAL A 22 -8.70 -17.67 4.49
CA VAL A 22 -9.07 -17.65 5.91
C VAL A 22 -10.30 -18.50 6.16
N MET A 23 -11.34 -18.32 5.34
CA MET A 23 -12.56 -19.11 5.45
C MET A 23 -12.30 -20.59 5.13
N GLY A 24 -11.45 -20.88 4.15
CA GLY A 24 -11.01 -22.24 3.82
C GLY A 24 -10.36 -22.98 5.00
N ILE A 25 -9.48 -22.29 5.72
CA ILE A 25 -8.79 -22.86 6.88
C ILE A 25 -9.73 -23.00 8.08
N LEU A 26 -10.50 -21.95 8.40
CA LEU A 26 -11.36 -21.94 9.58
C LEU A 26 -12.56 -22.90 9.48
N TRP A 27 -13.20 -23.01 8.31
CA TRP A 27 -14.40 -23.86 8.15
C TRP A 27 -14.11 -25.24 7.59
N PHE A 28 -13.10 -25.39 6.74
CA PHE A 28 -12.88 -26.63 5.98
C PHE A 28 -11.56 -27.33 6.30
N ASN A 29 -10.74 -26.76 7.21
CA ASN A 29 -9.41 -27.28 7.54
C ASN A 29 -8.52 -27.46 6.28
N ALA A 30 -8.76 -26.63 5.26
CA ALA A 30 -8.13 -26.72 3.96
C ALA A 30 -6.79 -25.98 3.95
N PHE A 31 -5.72 -26.67 4.37
CA PHE A 31 -4.34 -26.15 4.40
C PHE A 31 -3.58 -26.30 3.07
N GLN A 32 -4.27 -26.71 2.00
CA GLN A 32 -3.67 -26.88 0.68
C GLN A 32 -4.28 -25.86 -0.28
N VAL A 33 -3.44 -24.99 -0.81
CA VAL A 33 -3.80 -24.03 -1.86
C VAL A 33 -2.91 -24.32 -3.07
N ASP A 34 -3.53 -24.35 -4.23
CA ASP A 34 -2.82 -24.54 -5.49
C ASP A 34 -1.80 -23.40 -5.72
N PHE A 35 -0.69 -23.70 -6.38
CA PHE A 35 0.38 -22.73 -6.62
C PHE A 35 -0.13 -21.49 -7.37
N ASP A 36 -0.99 -21.67 -8.36
CA ASP A 36 -1.52 -20.55 -9.14
C ASP A 36 -2.54 -19.73 -8.34
N GLY A 37 -3.33 -20.39 -7.49
CA GLY A 37 -4.21 -19.72 -6.53
C GLY A 37 -3.43 -18.88 -5.51
N CYS A 38 -2.34 -19.43 -4.98
CA CYS A 38 -1.44 -18.77 -4.04
C CYS A 38 -0.77 -17.53 -4.66
N LEU A 39 -0.25 -17.69 -5.89
CA LEU A 39 0.40 -16.61 -6.64
C LEU A 39 -0.58 -15.49 -7.00
N SER A 40 -1.80 -15.86 -7.40
CA SER A 40 -2.87 -14.89 -7.71
C SER A 40 -3.30 -14.11 -6.47
N GLN A 41 -3.54 -14.80 -5.35
CA GLN A 41 -3.87 -14.17 -4.08
C GLN A 41 -2.78 -13.17 -3.65
N MET A 42 -1.53 -13.60 -3.69
CA MET A 42 -0.38 -12.77 -3.34
C MET A 42 -0.29 -11.51 -4.22
N PHE A 43 -0.48 -11.67 -5.55
CA PHE A 43 -0.49 -10.55 -6.49
C PHE A 43 -1.58 -9.52 -6.13
N PHE A 44 -2.80 -9.96 -5.84
CA PHE A 44 -3.88 -9.04 -5.49
C PHE A 44 -3.64 -8.34 -4.16
N ILE A 45 -3.20 -9.08 -3.12
CA ILE A 45 -2.87 -8.49 -1.81
C ILE A 45 -1.84 -7.38 -1.99
N HIS A 46 -0.69 -7.65 -2.61
CA HIS A 46 0.35 -6.65 -2.76
C HIS A 46 -0.05 -5.50 -3.68
N THR A 47 -0.84 -5.76 -4.73
CA THR A 47 -1.34 -4.71 -5.61
C THR A 47 -2.26 -3.76 -4.85
N PHE A 48 -3.26 -4.28 -4.12
CA PHE A 48 -4.18 -3.44 -3.35
C PHE A 48 -3.46 -2.73 -2.19
N SER A 49 -2.52 -3.37 -1.50
CA SER A 49 -1.69 -2.69 -0.50
C SER A 49 -0.86 -1.56 -1.12
N CYS A 50 -0.20 -1.78 -2.26
CA CYS A 50 0.54 -0.73 -2.95
C CYS A 50 -0.37 0.44 -3.39
N MET A 51 -1.60 0.13 -3.81
CA MET A 51 -2.60 1.15 -4.12
C MET A 51 -3.02 1.95 -2.88
N GLU A 52 -3.26 1.27 -1.76
CA GLU A 52 -3.61 1.90 -0.48
C GLU A 52 -2.53 2.90 -0.02
N SER A 53 -1.26 2.47 -0.06
CA SER A 53 -0.09 3.33 0.19
C SER A 53 -0.08 4.58 -0.71
N GLY A 54 -0.32 4.39 -2.01
CA GLY A 54 -0.40 5.49 -2.97
C GLY A 54 -1.58 6.45 -2.72
N VAL A 55 -2.72 5.93 -2.26
CA VAL A 55 -3.89 6.74 -1.89
C VAL A 55 -3.61 7.55 -0.62
N LEU A 56 -2.94 6.97 0.39
CA LEU A 56 -2.49 7.70 1.58
C LEU A 56 -1.52 8.83 1.22
N LEU A 57 -0.59 8.60 0.28
CA LEU A 57 0.26 9.66 -0.25
C LEU A 57 -0.55 10.76 -0.97
N ALA A 58 -1.54 10.37 -1.79
CA ALA A 58 -2.42 11.34 -2.44
C ALA A 58 -3.21 12.18 -1.43
N MET A 59 -3.65 11.56 -0.33
CA MET A 59 -4.34 12.24 0.78
C MET A 59 -3.41 13.16 1.57
N SER A 60 -2.14 12.80 1.81
CA SER A 60 -1.18 13.72 2.42
C SER A 60 -0.91 14.93 1.52
N TYR A 61 -0.83 14.72 0.20
CA TYR A 61 -0.67 15.80 -0.77
C TYR A 61 -1.89 16.72 -0.83
N ASP A 62 -3.11 16.17 -0.82
CA ASP A 62 -4.37 16.92 -0.70
C ASP A 62 -4.34 17.87 0.51
N ARG A 63 -3.94 17.38 1.68
CA ARG A 63 -3.83 18.18 2.91
C ARG A 63 -2.72 19.21 2.84
N PHE A 64 -1.58 18.87 2.25
CA PHE A 64 -0.50 19.82 2.03
C PHE A 64 -0.98 21.00 1.17
N VAL A 65 -1.61 20.75 0.02
CA VAL A 65 -2.11 21.83 -0.86
C VAL A 65 -3.19 22.66 -0.18
N ALA A 66 -4.11 22.03 0.55
CA ALA A 66 -5.18 22.71 1.27
C ALA A 66 -4.66 23.69 2.34
N ILE A 67 -3.58 23.33 3.04
CA ILE A 67 -2.98 24.16 4.10
C ILE A 67 -2.01 25.19 3.51
N TYR A 68 -1.16 24.79 2.57
CA TYR A 68 -0.13 25.65 1.99
C TYR A 68 -0.69 26.71 1.05
N SER A 69 -1.71 26.38 0.25
CA SER A 69 -2.25 27.29 -0.77
C SER A 69 -3.78 27.22 -0.87
N PRO A 70 -4.51 27.63 0.18
CA PRO A 70 -5.97 27.48 0.24
C PRO A 70 -6.69 28.19 -0.90
N LEU A 71 -6.21 29.36 -1.35
CA LEU A 71 -6.79 30.12 -2.46
C LEU A 71 -6.67 29.42 -3.82
N ARG A 72 -5.65 28.58 -4.00
CA ARG A 72 -5.38 27.86 -5.25
C ARG A 72 -5.79 26.39 -5.19
N TYR A 73 -6.27 25.92 -4.04
CA TYR A 73 -6.61 24.51 -3.81
C TYR A 73 -7.55 23.96 -4.89
N THR A 74 -8.64 24.65 -5.19
CA THR A 74 -9.63 24.21 -6.20
C THR A 74 -9.10 24.23 -7.63
N ALA A 75 -8.09 25.07 -7.92
CA ALA A 75 -7.43 25.12 -9.22
C ALA A 75 -6.33 24.05 -9.36
N ILE A 76 -5.67 23.69 -8.25
CA ILE A 76 -4.60 22.69 -8.21
C ILE A 76 -5.17 21.27 -8.16
N LEU A 77 -6.20 21.04 -7.34
CA LEU A 77 -6.78 19.72 -7.09
C LEU A 77 -8.19 19.63 -7.69
N THR A 78 -8.23 19.60 -9.01
CA THR A 78 -9.48 19.42 -9.77
C THR A 78 -9.88 17.94 -9.81
N LEU A 79 -11.17 17.67 -10.02
CA LEU A 79 -11.67 16.30 -10.16
C LEU A 79 -10.90 15.47 -11.23
N PRO A 80 -10.63 15.99 -12.45
CA PRO A 80 -9.81 15.28 -13.43
C PRO A 80 -8.43 14.91 -12.91
N ARG A 81 -7.78 15.79 -12.13
CA ARG A 81 -6.46 15.52 -11.54
C ARG A 81 -6.53 14.41 -10.50
N ILE A 82 -7.57 14.41 -9.65
CA ILE A 82 -7.78 13.34 -8.66
C ILE A 82 -7.99 11.99 -9.37
N ILE A 83 -8.77 11.97 -10.46
CA ILE A 83 -8.96 10.76 -11.26
C ILE A 83 -7.63 10.30 -11.88
N CYS A 84 -6.86 11.21 -12.47
CA CYS A 84 -5.54 10.89 -13.02
C CYS A 84 -4.58 10.35 -11.96
N MET A 85 -4.58 10.90 -10.74
CA MET A 85 -3.81 10.38 -9.62
C MET A 85 -4.23 8.95 -9.30
N GLY A 86 -5.53 8.68 -9.19
CA GLY A 86 -6.05 7.33 -8.95
C GLY A 86 -5.63 6.34 -10.04
N LEU A 87 -5.76 6.71 -11.32
CA LEU A 87 -5.31 5.87 -12.45
C LEU A 87 -3.79 5.64 -12.41
N GLY A 88 -3.02 6.67 -12.10
CA GLY A 88 -1.57 6.57 -11.94
C GLY A 88 -1.16 5.62 -10.81
N ILE A 89 -1.84 5.69 -9.66
CA ILE A 89 -1.63 4.79 -8.51
C ILE A 89 -1.94 3.35 -8.91
N THR A 90 -3.08 3.11 -9.56
CA THR A 90 -3.47 1.77 -10.03
C THR A 90 -2.45 1.22 -11.03
N LEU A 91 -2.07 2.01 -12.04
CA LEU A 91 -1.10 1.59 -13.05
C LEU A 91 0.26 1.29 -12.43
N LYS A 92 0.79 2.18 -11.57
CA LYS A 92 2.03 1.97 -10.82
C LYS A 92 2.00 0.64 -10.09
N SER A 93 0.92 0.41 -9.33
CA SER A 93 0.79 -0.76 -8.45
C SER A 93 0.72 -2.05 -9.25
N VAL A 94 -0.11 -2.10 -10.29
CA VAL A 94 -0.23 -3.28 -11.17
C VAL A 94 1.09 -3.57 -11.89
N THR A 95 1.75 -2.57 -12.47
CA THR A 95 2.99 -2.78 -13.22
C THR A 95 4.12 -3.27 -12.32
N LEU A 96 4.29 -2.68 -11.14
CA LEU A 96 5.33 -3.09 -10.20
C LEU A 96 5.05 -4.49 -9.65
N MET A 97 3.81 -4.77 -9.26
CA MET A 97 3.47 -6.06 -8.66
C MET A 97 3.36 -7.19 -9.69
N ALA A 98 3.08 -6.91 -10.97
CA ALA A 98 3.07 -7.94 -12.01
C ALA A 98 4.46 -8.55 -12.27
N SER A 99 5.54 -7.81 -11.95
CA SER A 99 6.90 -8.33 -12.06
C SER A 99 7.18 -9.45 -11.04
N LEU A 100 6.52 -9.42 -9.87
CA LEU A 100 6.74 -10.37 -8.78
C LEU A 100 6.29 -11.81 -9.15
N PRO A 101 5.05 -12.04 -9.66
CA PRO A 101 4.62 -13.36 -10.13
C PRO A 101 5.48 -13.93 -11.25
N VAL A 102 5.92 -13.08 -12.19
CA VAL A 102 6.79 -13.50 -13.30
C VAL A 102 8.13 -13.98 -12.76
N LEU A 103 8.71 -13.23 -11.83
CA LEU A 103 9.98 -13.53 -11.19
C LEU A 103 9.90 -14.81 -10.32
N LEU A 104 8.76 -15.02 -9.66
CA LEU A 104 8.50 -16.22 -8.85
C LEU A 104 8.23 -17.46 -9.71
N ARG A 105 7.54 -17.33 -10.86
CA ARG A 105 7.28 -18.46 -11.78
C ARG A 105 8.55 -19.02 -12.44
N GLN A 106 9.61 -18.24 -12.53
CA GLN A 106 10.87 -18.66 -13.15
C GLN A 106 11.75 -19.54 -12.25
N LEU A 107 11.38 -19.72 -10.98
CA LEU A 107 12.13 -20.53 -10.02
C LEU A 107 11.71 -22.01 -10.09
N PRO A 108 12.66 -22.97 -10.06
CA PRO A 108 12.33 -24.40 -9.95
C PRO A 108 11.90 -24.72 -8.51
N TYR A 109 10.64 -25.06 -8.31
CA TYR A 109 10.09 -25.50 -7.02
C TYR A 109 10.23 -27.01 -6.87
N CYS A 110 10.78 -27.47 -5.73
CA CYS A 110 11.01 -28.90 -5.48
C CYS A 110 10.14 -29.50 -4.38
N HIS A 111 9.50 -28.67 -3.55
CA HIS A 111 8.57 -29.10 -2.51
C HIS A 111 7.13 -28.73 -2.87
N THR A 112 6.20 -29.58 -2.42
CA THR A 112 4.75 -29.34 -2.54
C THR A 112 4.32 -28.20 -1.62
N ASN A 113 3.44 -27.31 -2.10
CA ASN A 113 2.87 -26.21 -1.33
C ASN A 113 2.03 -26.72 -0.16
N ILE A 114 2.62 -26.80 1.03
CA ILE A 114 1.89 -26.94 2.29
C ILE A 114 1.94 -25.56 2.94
N LEU A 115 0.79 -24.94 3.18
CA LEU A 115 0.70 -23.63 3.82
C LEU A 115 1.19 -23.72 5.28
N SER A 116 2.25 -22.98 5.60
CA SER A 116 2.72 -22.78 6.98
C SER A 116 1.86 -21.73 7.74
N HIS A 117 1.20 -20.84 7.00
CA HIS A 117 0.41 -19.71 7.49
C HIS A 117 -0.97 -19.62 6.81
N SER A 118 -1.88 -18.83 7.37
CA SER A 118 -3.26 -18.69 6.89
C SER A 118 -3.43 -17.93 5.56
N TYR A 119 -2.32 -17.48 4.97
CA TYR A 119 -2.22 -16.75 3.72
C TYR A 119 -0.91 -17.10 3.01
N CYS A 120 -0.87 -16.93 1.69
CA CYS A 120 0.37 -17.05 0.93
C CYS A 120 1.28 -15.82 1.12
N LEU A 121 2.29 -15.94 1.98
CA LEU A 121 3.28 -14.89 2.19
C LEU A 121 4.46 -15.03 1.21
N HIS A 122 5.03 -13.90 0.77
CA HIS A 122 6.26 -13.90 -0.05
C HIS A 122 7.40 -14.70 0.62
N SER A 123 7.52 -14.55 1.95
CA SER A 123 8.55 -15.18 2.77
C SER A 123 8.45 -16.70 2.78
N ASP A 124 7.25 -17.27 2.58
CA ASP A 124 7.06 -18.71 2.46
C ASP A 124 7.49 -19.20 1.07
N LEU A 125 7.16 -18.45 0.01
CA LEU A 125 7.50 -18.82 -1.38
C LEU A 125 8.99 -18.74 -1.71
N ILE A 126 9.77 -17.90 -1.01
CA ILE A 126 11.23 -17.79 -1.21
C ILE A 126 12.00 -19.00 -0.66
N GLN A 127 11.40 -19.82 0.21
CA GLN A 127 12.08 -20.98 0.82
C GLN A 127 11.85 -22.31 0.07
N LEU A 128 10.86 -22.40 -0.80
CA LEU A 128 10.54 -23.60 -1.58
C LEU A 128 11.40 -23.88 -2.84
N PRO A 129 12.10 -22.91 -3.47
CA PRO A 129 12.90 -23.15 -4.66
C PRO A 129 14.16 -23.98 -4.40
N CYS A 130 14.50 -24.86 -5.34
CA CYS A 130 15.78 -25.58 -5.37
C CYS A 130 16.97 -24.75 -5.88
N ALA A 131 16.73 -23.50 -6.29
CA ALA A 131 17.73 -22.61 -6.88
C ALA A 131 18.05 -21.43 -5.96
N ASP A 132 19.21 -20.79 -6.15
CA ASP A 132 19.60 -19.60 -5.38
C ASP A 132 18.59 -18.46 -5.57
N THR A 133 17.91 -18.08 -4.49
CA THR A 133 16.86 -17.06 -4.48
C THR A 133 17.37 -15.65 -4.19
N LYS A 134 18.69 -15.45 -4.04
CA LYS A 134 19.28 -14.14 -3.74
C LYS A 134 18.82 -13.03 -4.68
N LEU A 135 18.81 -13.27 -5.98
CA LEU A 135 18.44 -12.26 -6.97
C LEU A 135 16.95 -11.89 -6.87
N ASN A 136 16.08 -12.88 -6.64
CA ASN A 136 14.65 -12.64 -6.40
C ASN A 136 14.41 -11.88 -5.10
N SER A 137 15.13 -12.22 -4.03
CA SER A 137 15.03 -11.53 -2.75
C SER A 137 15.50 -10.07 -2.84
N ILE A 138 16.62 -9.81 -3.54
CA ILE A 138 17.12 -8.45 -3.78
C ILE A 138 16.12 -7.64 -4.61
N LEU A 139 15.56 -8.21 -5.68
CA LEU A 139 14.57 -7.52 -6.51
C LEU A 139 13.25 -7.28 -5.75
N GLY A 140 12.78 -8.27 -4.99
CA GLY A 140 11.60 -8.13 -4.13
C GLY A 140 11.78 -7.03 -3.09
N LEU A 141 12.93 -7.02 -2.39
CA LEU A 141 13.27 -5.97 -1.44
C LEU A 141 13.39 -4.60 -2.13
N ALA A 142 14.01 -4.53 -3.30
CA ALA A 142 14.13 -3.29 -4.07
C ALA A 142 12.75 -2.75 -4.47
N ILE A 143 11.81 -3.62 -4.88
CA ILE A 143 10.43 -3.24 -5.19
C ILE A 143 9.75 -2.69 -3.94
N VAL A 144 9.82 -3.39 -2.80
CA VAL A 144 9.21 -2.97 -1.53
C VAL A 144 9.76 -1.63 -1.07
N LEU A 145 11.09 -1.42 -1.11
CA LEU A 145 11.72 -0.16 -0.74
C LEU A 145 11.34 0.97 -1.71
N ALA A 146 11.33 0.69 -3.01
CA ALA A 146 10.96 1.67 -4.03
C ALA A 146 9.48 2.07 -3.97
N THR A 147 8.59 1.19 -3.49
CA THR A 147 7.17 1.51 -3.31
C THR A 147 6.89 2.10 -1.94
N PHE A 148 6.96 1.29 -0.89
CA PHE A 148 6.56 1.69 0.47
C PHE A 148 7.54 2.69 1.07
N GLY A 149 8.84 2.53 0.82
CA GLY A 149 9.85 3.46 1.29
C GLY A 149 9.69 4.84 0.66
N LEU A 150 9.48 4.90 -0.66
CA LEU A 150 9.26 6.16 -1.36
C LEU A 150 7.94 6.83 -0.96
N ASP A 151 6.84 6.08 -0.92
CA ASP A 151 5.52 6.62 -0.55
C ASP A 151 5.56 7.16 0.90
N SER A 152 6.16 6.40 1.84
CA SER A 152 6.36 6.83 3.24
C SER A 152 7.23 8.09 3.34
N LEU A 153 8.35 8.15 2.59
CA LEU A 153 9.22 9.31 2.58
C LEU A 153 8.48 10.57 2.10
N LEU A 154 7.69 10.45 1.03
CA LEU A 154 6.93 11.57 0.48
C LEU A 154 5.79 12.01 1.40
N ILE A 155 5.14 11.07 2.11
CA ILE A 155 4.17 11.39 3.18
C ILE A 155 4.87 12.18 4.28
N MET A 156 6.02 11.72 4.76
CA MET A 156 6.80 12.41 5.81
C MET A 156 7.20 13.82 5.38
N VAL A 157 7.72 13.99 4.16
CA VAL A 157 8.06 15.31 3.61
C VAL A 157 6.83 16.21 3.55
N SER A 158 5.68 15.69 3.08
CA SER A 158 4.42 16.45 3.05
C SER A 158 4.04 16.96 4.44
N TYR A 159 4.17 16.12 5.46
CA TYR A 159 3.86 16.49 6.84
C TYR A 159 4.85 17.47 7.47
N ILE A 160 6.14 17.35 7.16
CA ILE A 160 7.15 18.34 7.58
C ILE A 160 6.80 19.72 6.99
N LEU A 161 6.42 19.77 5.71
CA LEU A 161 6.00 21.01 5.06
C LEU A 161 4.68 21.54 5.64
N ILE A 162 3.70 20.67 5.92
CA ILE A 162 2.47 21.06 6.62
C ILE A 162 2.81 21.69 7.98
N LEU A 163 3.67 21.05 8.78
CA LEU A 163 4.06 21.60 10.09
C LEU A 163 4.76 22.96 9.95
N TYR A 164 5.69 23.08 9.00
CA TYR A 164 6.37 24.35 8.71
C TYR A 164 5.37 25.47 8.37
N THR A 165 4.39 25.17 7.53
CA THR A 165 3.37 26.16 7.11
C THR A 165 2.42 26.52 8.24
N VAL A 166 2.03 25.55 9.08
CA VAL A 166 1.21 25.77 10.27
C VAL A 166 1.93 26.66 11.29
N LEU A 167 3.24 26.47 11.51
CA LEU A 167 4.01 27.32 12.43
C LEU A 167 4.02 28.79 12.00
N GLY A 168 3.91 29.07 10.70
CA GLY A 168 3.77 30.42 10.14
C GLY A 168 2.41 31.09 10.40
N ILE A 169 1.38 30.36 10.84
CA ILE A 169 0.06 30.93 11.15
C ILE A 169 0.15 31.75 12.44
N ALA A 170 -0.28 33.02 12.38
CA ALA A 170 -0.19 33.95 13.52
C ALA A 170 -1.13 33.60 14.69
N SER A 171 -2.32 33.05 14.42
CA SER A 171 -3.30 32.68 15.45
C SER A 171 -3.16 31.22 15.89
N GLY A 172 -3.10 31.00 17.22
CA GLY A 172 -3.10 29.66 17.80
C GLY A 172 -4.34 28.84 17.48
N GLU A 173 -5.50 29.49 17.32
CA GLU A 173 -6.73 28.83 16.89
C GLU A 173 -6.63 28.34 15.43
N GLY A 174 -6.03 29.16 14.56
CA GLY A 174 -5.74 28.78 13.17
C GLY A 174 -4.79 27.58 13.08
N ARG A 175 -3.77 27.54 13.94
CA ARG A 175 -2.86 26.39 14.06
C ARG A 175 -3.59 25.12 14.47
N ARG A 176 -4.39 25.20 15.55
CA ARG A 176 -5.15 24.05 16.07
C ARG A 176 -6.14 23.53 15.03
N LYS A 177 -6.82 24.43 14.32
CA LYS A 177 -7.75 24.06 13.25
C LYS A 177 -7.04 23.31 12.12
N ALA A 178 -5.89 23.81 11.66
CA ALA A 178 -5.11 23.15 10.61
C ALA A 178 -4.63 21.75 11.03
N LEU A 179 -4.05 21.62 12.23
CA LEU A 179 -3.60 20.33 12.76
C LEU A 179 -4.75 19.34 12.95
N ASN A 180 -5.90 19.78 13.46
CA ASN A 180 -7.08 18.93 13.64
C ASN A 180 -7.55 18.29 12.33
N THR A 181 -7.35 18.95 11.19
CA THR A 181 -7.68 18.34 9.89
C THR A 181 -6.75 17.17 9.54
N CYS A 182 -5.53 17.15 10.07
CA CYS A 182 -4.49 16.19 9.73
C CYS A 182 -4.47 14.94 10.62
N VAL A 183 -4.98 15.04 11.86
CA VAL A 183 -4.89 13.97 12.87
C VAL A 183 -5.43 12.64 12.34
N SER A 184 -6.63 12.64 11.75
CA SER A 184 -7.24 11.40 11.25
C SER A 184 -6.39 10.72 10.18
N HIS A 185 -5.77 11.50 9.29
CA HIS A 185 -4.90 10.96 8.26
C HIS A 185 -3.57 10.45 8.84
N ILE A 186 -2.99 11.14 9.82
CA ILE A 186 -1.79 10.64 10.53
C ILE A 186 -2.11 9.32 11.22
N CYS A 187 -3.27 9.20 11.88
CA CYS A 187 -3.70 7.95 12.48
C CYS A 187 -3.84 6.83 11.43
N ALA A 188 -4.45 7.10 10.27
CA ALA A 188 -4.56 6.12 9.18
C ALA A 188 -3.18 5.67 8.66
N VAL A 189 -2.25 6.61 8.43
CA VAL A 189 -0.88 6.31 8.02
C VAL A 189 -0.15 5.44 9.06
N LEU A 190 -0.30 5.75 10.35
CA LEU A 190 0.32 4.97 11.42
C LEU A 190 -0.26 3.54 11.50
N VAL A 191 -1.59 3.41 11.46
CA VAL A 191 -2.26 2.11 11.47
C VAL A 191 -1.83 1.25 10.28
N TYR A 192 -1.59 1.88 9.13
CA TYR A 192 -1.15 1.19 7.92
C TYR A 192 0.33 0.79 7.95
N TYR A 193 1.24 1.72 8.25
CA TYR A 193 2.69 1.48 8.15
C TYR A 193 3.30 0.79 9.38
N VAL A 194 2.75 0.95 10.59
CA VAL A 194 3.34 0.35 11.80
C VAL A 194 3.36 -1.19 11.74
N PRO A 195 2.26 -1.88 11.36
CA PRO A 195 2.29 -3.33 11.21
C PRO A 195 3.30 -3.81 10.17
N MET A 196 3.50 -3.03 9.11
CA MET A 196 4.42 -3.38 8.01
C MET A 196 5.91 -3.31 8.39
N ILE A 197 6.26 -2.59 9.48
CA ILE A 197 7.63 -2.53 9.99
C ILE A 197 7.98 -3.77 10.82
N GLY A 198 6.97 -4.45 11.38
CA GLY A 198 7.15 -5.60 12.26
C GLY A 198 7.11 -6.98 11.58
N VAL A 199 6.90 -7.01 10.26
CA VAL A 199 6.88 -8.22 9.41
C VAL A 199 8.20 -8.33 8.67
#